data_AF-A0A084GFK8-F1
#
_entry.id   AF-A0A084GFK8-F1
#
_cell.length_a   1.000
_cell.length_b   1.000
_cell.length_c   1.000
_cell.angle_alpha   90.00
_cell.angle_beta   90.00
_cell.angle_gamma   90.00
#
_symmetry.space_group_name_H-M   'P 1'
#
loop_
_entity.id
_entity.type
_entity.pdbx_description
1 polymer ?
#
loop_
_entity_poly.entity_id
_entity_poly.type
_entity_poly.pdbx_seq_one_letter_code
_entity_poly.pdbx_strand_id
1 'polypeptide(L)'
;MGANSSKVTAQDKAILDMKIQRDKLHQYQRRITILTDKETAIAKEMLSRGDKNRALLALRRKKYQEGLLAKTDAQLEQLEKLTSSVEFALIQKDVVFGLEQGTKVLTEIHAEMGGIEHVEKLMGETADAIAYQQEVSDMLGGKITAQDEEEVEDELAALEAEVAGKTAVLPNVPDSRLPVHERPEGVSEAEPAKQPERTAMLAS
;
A
#
# COMPACT_ATOMS: atom_id res chain seq x y z
N MET A 1 -4.84 -37.93 -15.11
CA MET A 1 -5.29 -38.70 -13.92
C MET A 1 -4.65 -38.08 -12.69
N GLY A 2 -5.44 -37.40 -11.86
CA GLY A 2 -4.97 -36.67 -10.70
C GLY A 2 -4.70 -37.60 -9.52
N ALA A 3 -3.43 -37.72 -9.14
CA ALA A 3 -3.01 -38.36 -7.89
C ALA A 3 -2.32 -37.31 -7.00
N ASN A 4 -2.99 -36.20 -6.74
CA ASN A 4 -2.65 -35.34 -5.60
C ASN A 4 -3.23 -35.99 -4.34
N SER A 5 -2.62 -37.11 -3.94
CA SER A 5 -2.75 -37.60 -2.57
C SER A 5 -2.38 -36.43 -1.66
N SER A 6 -3.32 -36.00 -0.83
CA SER A 6 -3.18 -35.02 0.24
C SER A 6 -2.11 -35.47 1.25
N LYS A 7 -0.85 -35.40 0.85
CA LYS A 7 0.29 -35.79 1.68
C LYS A 7 0.53 -34.65 2.65
N VAL A 8 -0.02 -34.81 3.85
CA VAL A 8 0.29 -33.95 5.00
C VAL A 8 1.80 -33.78 5.07
N THR A 9 2.26 -32.56 4.83
CA THR A 9 3.68 -32.24 4.79
C THR A 9 4.25 -32.17 6.21
N ALA A 10 5.57 -32.22 6.34
CA ALA A 10 6.22 -31.98 7.64
C ALA A 10 5.87 -30.58 8.20
N GLN A 11 5.62 -29.62 7.32
CA GLN A 11 5.20 -28.25 7.66
C GLN A 11 3.78 -28.26 8.26
N ASP A 12 2.84 -28.98 7.65
CA ASP A 12 1.47 -29.11 8.15
C ASP A 12 1.42 -29.75 9.54
N LYS A 13 2.27 -30.76 9.78
CA LYS A 13 2.40 -31.39 11.11
C LYS A 13 2.93 -30.40 12.15
N ALA A 14 3.95 -29.62 11.82
CA ALA A 14 4.49 -28.60 12.72
C ALA A 14 3.46 -27.51 13.06
N ILE A 15 2.70 -27.05 12.06
CA ILE A 15 1.61 -26.07 12.26
C ILE A 15 0.51 -26.66 13.15
N LEU A 16 0.15 -27.93 12.92
CA LEU A 16 -0.82 -28.63 13.76
C LEU A 16 -0.33 -28.74 15.21
N ASP A 17 0.91 -29.14 15.43
CA ASP A 17 1.50 -29.27 16.76
C ASP A 17 1.51 -27.94 17.51
N MET A 18 1.83 -26.84 16.81
CA MET A 18 1.73 -25.50 17.37
C MET A 18 0.29 -25.14 17.77
N LYS A 19 -0.70 -25.40 16.89
CA LYS A 19 -2.11 -25.13 17.18
C LYS A 19 -2.61 -25.98 18.36
N ILE A 20 -2.18 -27.23 18.47
CA ILE A 20 -2.48 -28.10 19.62
C ILE A 20 -1.85 -27.53 20.91
N GLN A 21 -0.61 -27.03 20.85
CA GLN A 21 0.03 -26.40 22.01
C GLN A 21 -0.72 -25.14 22.46
N ARG A 22 -1.15 -24.29 21.53
CA ARG A 22 -2.01 -23.13 21.82
C ARG A 22 -3.27 -23.55 22.58
N ASP A 23 -3.98 -24.55 22.06
CA ASP A 23 -5.24 -25.00 22.65
C ASP A 23 -5.03 -25.61 24.05
N LYS A 24 -3.92 -26.33 24.26
CA LYS A 24 -3.50 -26.81 25.59
C LYS A 24 -3.21 -25.66 26.56
N LEU A 25 -2.54 -24.60 26.10
CA LEU A 25 -2.28 -23.42 26.92
C LEU A 25 -3.59 -22.70 27.31
N HIS A 26 -4.55 -22.57 26.39
CA HIS A 26 -5.89 -22.05 26.74
C HIS A 26 -6.62 -22.92 27.77
N GLN A 27 -6.55 -24.25 27.64
CA GLN A 27 -7.13 -25.15 28.65
C GLN A 27 -6.46 -24.99 30.02
N TYR A 28 -5.14 -24.82 30.03
CA TYR A 28 -4.37 -24.58 31.26
C TYR A 28 -4.74 -23.22 31.89
N GLN A 29 -4.84 -22.17 31.09
CA GLN A 29 -5.29 -20.84 31.51
C GLN A 29 -6.66 -20.91 32.20
N ARG A 30 -7.66 -21.53 31.56
CA ARG A 30 -9.01 -21.72 32.14
C ARG A 30 -8.96 -22.48 33.46
N ARG A 31 -8.12 -23.52 33.54
CA ARG A 31 -7.96 -24.32 34.77
C ARG A 31 -7.37 -23.48 35.91
N ILE A 32 -6.35 -22.66 35.62
CA ILE A 32 -5.76 -21.76 36.62
C ILE A 32 -6.77 -20.70 37.04
N THR A 33 -7.51 -20.08 36.14
CA THR A 33 -8.53 -19.08 36.50
C THR A 33 -9.52 -19.63 37.52
N ILE A 34 -10.05 -20.84 37.27
CA ILE A 34 -10.96 -21.52 38.21
C ILE A 34 -10.28 -21.79 39.56
N LEU A 35 -8.99 -22.14 39.56
CA LEU A 35 -8.24 -22.38 40.79
C LEU A 35 -8.03 -21.09 41.59
N THR A 36 -7.65 -20.01 40.91
CA THR A 36 -7.49 -18.66 41.49
C THR A 36 -8.80 -18.20 42.13
N ASP A 37 -9.94 -18.38 41.44
CA ASP A 37 -11.26 -18.03 41.96
C ASP A 37 -11.59 -18.81 43.24
N LYS A 38 -11.30 -20.12 43.26
CA LYS A 38 -11.46 -20.96 44.46
C LYS A 38 -10.58 -20.48 45.61
N GLU A 39 -9.32 -20.13 45.33
CA GLU A 39 -8.43 -19.58 46.36
C GLU A 39 -8.90 -18.23 46.89
N THR A 40 -9.53 -17.39 46.05
CA THR A 40 -10.16 -16.16 46.52
C THR A 40 -11.35 -16.43 47.44
N ALA A 41 -12.17 -17.43 47.14
CA ALA A 41 -13.31 -17.82 47.97
C ALA A 41 -12.84 -18.36 49.33
N ILE A 42 -11.84 -19.24 49.33
CA ILE A 42 -11.22 -19.78 50.55
C ILE A 42 -10.60 -18.66 51.38
N ALA A 43 -9.92 -17.70 50.76
CA ALA A 43 -9.36 -16.55 51.47
C ALA A 43 -10.44 -15.71 52.15
N LYS A 44 -11.56 -15.44 51.46
CA LYS A 44 -12.72 -14.72 52.03
C LYS A 44 -13.35 -15.49 53.19
N GLU A 45 -13.51 -16.80 53.06
CA GLU A 45 -14.06 -17.65 54.12
C GLU A 45 -13.16 -17.66 55.37
N MET A 46 -11.85 -17.84 55.20
CA MET A 46 -10.89 -17.83 56.32
C MET A 46 -10.82 -16.47 57.02
N LEU A 47 -10.98 -15.37 56.28
CA LEU A 47 -11.08 -14.03 56.88
C LEU A 47 -12.35 -13.86 57.71
N SER A 48 -13.49 -14.39 57.25
CA SER A 48 -14.76 -14.34 58.00
C SER A 48 -14.69 -15.12 59.32
N ARG A 49 -13.88 -16.20 59.35
CA ARG A 49 -13.62 -17.02 60.54
C ARG A 49 -12.55 -16.44 61.47
N GLY A 50 -11.91 -15.33 61.11
CA GLY A 50 -10.84 -14.69 61.89
C GLY A 50 -9.44 -15.30 61.72
N ASP A 51 -9.28 -16.33 60.87
CA ASP A 51 -8.03 -17.07 60.67
C ASP A 51 -7.08 -16.35 59.68
N LYS A 52 -6.43 -15.29 60.15
CA LYS A 52 -5.52 -14.45 59.33
C LYS A 52 -4.36 -15.23 58.71
N ASN A 53 -3.75 -16.16 59.45
CA ASN A 53 -2.59 -16.93 58.95
C ASN A 53 -2.95 -17.82 57.75
N ARG A 54 -4.13 -18.44 57.76
CA ARG A 54 -4.62 -19.29 56.66
C ARG A 54 -5.04 -18.45 55.46
N ALA A 55 -5.67 -17.29 55.70
CA ALA A 55 -5.99 -16.34 54.65
C ALA A 55 -4.73 -15.83 53.91
N LEU A 56 -3.66 -15.50 54.65
CA LEU A 56 -2.38 -15.08 54.04
C LEU A 56 -1.76 -16.19 53.18
N LEU A 57 -1.83 -17.45 53.61
CA LEU A 57 -1.34 -18.58 52.81
C LEU A 57 -2.13 -18.74 51.50
N ALA A 58 -3.46 -18.63 51.55
CA ALA A 58 -4.31 -18.68 50.36
C ALA A 58 -3.98 -17.53 49.39
N LEU A 59 -3.79 -16.31 49.89
CA LEU A 59 -3.41 -15.15 49.07
C LEU A 59 -2.02 -15.30 48.44
N ARG A 60 -1.05 -15.93 49.14
CA ARG A 60 0.28 -16.22 48.56
C ARG A 60 0.20 -17.22 47.41
N ARG A 61 -0.63 -18.27 47.56
CA ARG A 61 -0.87 -19.24 46.48
C ARG A 61 -1.55 -18.58 45.28
N LYS A 62 -2.53 -17.71 45.54
CA LYS A 62 -3.23 -16.93 44.50
C LYS A 62 -2.23 -16.11 43.70
N LYS A 63 -1.37 -15.36 44.38
CA LYS A 63 -0.34 -14.52 43.73
C LYS A 63 0.64 -15.33 42.89
N TYR A 64 1.01 -16.53 43.35
CA TYR A 64 1.86 -17.44 42.58
C TYR A 64 1.15 -17.94 41.31
N GLN A 65 -0.13 -18.30 41.40
CA GLN A 65 -0.96 -18.73 40.26
C GLN A 65 -1.18 -17.60 39.26
N GLU A 66 -1.42 -16.37 39.71
CA GLU A 66 -1.49 -15.19 38.84
C GLU A 66 -0.17 -14.95 38.10
N GLY A 67 0.97 -15.13 38.77
CA GLY A 67 2.28 -15.04 38.12
C GLY A 67 2.51 -16.13 37.07
N LEU A 68 2.01 -17.35 37.30
CA LEU A 68 2.02 -18.42 36.30
C LEU A 68 1.10 -18.10 35.13
N LEU A 69 -0.10 -17.59 35.39
CA LEU A 69 -1.06 -17.18 34.36
C LEU A 69 -0.47 -16.10 33.46
N ALA A 70 0.16 -15.07 34.03
CA ALA A 70 0.82 -14.02 33.25
C ALA A 70 1.95 -14.56 32.35
N LYS A 71 2.73 -15.53 32.83
CA LYS A 71 3.74 -16.20 32.00
C LYS A 71 3.11 -17.03 30.88
N THR A 72 2.02 -17.73 31.16
CA THR A 72 1.26 -18.50 30.17
C THR A 72 0.67 -17.58 29.10
N ASP A 73 0.11 -16.43 29.48
CA ASP A 73 -0.44 -15.46 28.54
C ASP A 73 0.65 -14.91 27.61
N ALA A 74 1.82 -14.57 28.13
CA ALA A 74 2.96 -14.13 27.33
C ALA A 74 3.44 -15.22 26.35
N GLN A 75 3.49 -16.48 26.79
CA GLN A 75 3.83 -17.61 25.92
C GLN A 75 2.78 -17.83 24.84
N LEU A 76 1.50 -17.65 25.17
CA LEU A 76 0.39 -17.80 24.24
C LEU A 76 0.45 -16.74 23.14
N GLU A 77 0.67 -15.48 23.53
CA GLU A 77 0.87 -14.37 22.58
C GLU A 77 2.05 -14.64 21.65
N GLN A 78 3.18 -15.12 22.18
CA GLN A 78 4.34 -15.48 21.37
C GLN A 78 4.01 -16.60 20.37
N LEU A 79 3.24 -17.60 20.79
CA LEU A 79 2.87 -18.73 19.95
C LEU A 79 1.89 -18.31 18.85
N GLU A 80 0.92 -17.43 19.16
CA GLU A 80 0.01 -16.86 18.16
C GLU A 80 0.76 -16.02 17.10
N LYS A 81 1.70 -15.17 17.54
CA LYS A 81 2.57 -14.42 16.62
C LYS A 81 3.37 -15.35 15.71
N LEU A 82 3.93 -16.43 16.27
CA LEU A 82 4.70 -17.40 15.50
C LEU A 82 3.81 -18.15 14.49
N THR A 83 2.60 -18.57 14.89
CA THR A 83 1.64 -19.22 13.98
C THR A 83 1.26 -18.30 12.83
N SER A 84 0.90 -17.04 13.12
CA SER A 84 0.57 -16.05 12.09
C SER A 84 1.75 -15.78 11.15
N SER A 85 2.97 -15.69 11.68
CA SER A 85 4.17 -15.49 10.87
C SER A 85 4.44 -16.67 9.92
N VAL A 86 4.23 -17.91 10.41
CA VAL A 86 4.39 -19.12 9.58
C VAL A 86 3.31 -19.17 8.49
N GLU A 87 2.05 -18.88 8.82
CA GLU A 87 0.96 -18.82 7.84
C GLU A 87 1.24 -17.75 6.77
N PHE A 88 1.75 -16.59 7.16
CA PHE A 88 2.15 -15.55 6.21
C PHE A 88 3.34 -15.98 5.35
N ALA A 89 4.34 -16.66 5.91
CA ALA A 89 5.48 -17.19 5.14
C ALA A 89 5.04 -18.24 4.09
N LEU A 90 4.01 -19.04 4.38
CA LEU A 90 3.43 -19.94 3.38
C LEU A 90 2.81 -19.18 2.21
N ILE A 91 2.06 -18.11 2.49
CA ILE A 91 1.50 -17.25 1.43
C ILE A 91 2.62 -16.59 0.61
N GLN A 92 3.65 -16.08 1.29
CA GLN A 92 4.81 -15.47 0.61
C GLN A 92 5.50 -16.45 -0.34
N LYS A 93 5.68 -17.71 0.07
CA LYS A 93 6.23 -18.77 -0.79
C LYS A 93 5.42 -18.90 -2.07
N ASP A 94 4.08 -18.94 -1.96
CA ASP A 94 3.21 -19.10 -3.12
C ASP A 94 3.24 -17.86 -4.04
N VAL A 95 3.32 -16.66 -3.46
CA VAL A 95 3.50 -15.40 -4.23
C VAL A 95 4.82 -15.42 -4.99
N VAL A 96 5.92 -15.80 -4.35
CA VAL A 96 7.24 -15.90 -5.00
C VAL A 96 7.21 -16.92 -6.13
N PHE A 97 6.57 -18.07 -5.93
CA PHE A 97 6.41 -19.07 -6.98
C PHE A 97 5.56 -18.55 -8.17
N GLY A 98 4.51 -17.77 -7.89
CA GLY A 98 3.73 -17.09 -8.92
C GLY A 98 4.53 -16.04 -9.71
N LEU A 99 5.37 -15.26 -9.03
CA LEU A 99 6.28 -14.30 -9.67
C LEU A 99 7.32 -15.01 -10.55
N GLU A 100 7.87 -16.13 -10.09
CA GLU A 100 8.81 -16.94 -10.87
C GLU A 100 8.16 -17.46 -12.15
N GLN A 101 6.93 -17.98 -12.07
CA GLN A 101 6.17 -18.41 -13.25
C GLN A 101 5.84 -17.25 -14.18
N GLY A 102 5.38 -16.11 -13.65
CA GLY A 102 5.11 -14.91 -14.45
C GLY A 102 6.35 -14.41 -15.17
N THR A 103 7.51 -14.46 -14.51
CA THR A 103 8.80 -14.11 -15.12
C THR A 103 9.16 -15.06 -16.25
N LYS A 104 8.97 -16.38 -16.06
CA LYS A 104 9.19 -17.38 -17.13
C LYS A 104 8.30 -17.13 -18.35
N VAL A 105 7.01 -16.89 -18.13
CA VAL A 105 6.08 -16.57 -19.22
C VAL A 105 6.47 -15.27 -19.93
N LEU A 106 6.86 -14.23 -19.18
CA LEU A 106 7.35 -12.99 -19.79
C LEU A 106 8.62 -13.22 -20.62
N THR A 107 9.56 -14.04 -20.15
CA THR A 107 10.76 -14.37 -20.93
C THR A 107 10.44 -15.16 -22.20
N GLU A 108 9.46 -16.05 -22.15
CA GLU A 108 8.97 -16.79 -23.34
C GLU A 108 8.32 -15.83 -24.34
N ILE A 109 7.43 -14.94 -23.89
CA ILE A 109 6.81 -13.91 -24.73
C ILE A 109 7.88 -12.99 -25.34
N HIS A 110 8.87 -12.57 -24.57
CA HIS A 110 9.97 -11.75 -25.08
C HIS A 110 10.81 -12.50 -26.12
N ALA A 111 11.01 -13.81 -25.97
CA ALA A 111 11.69 -14.63 -26.96
C ALA A 111 10.85 -14.78 -28.25
N GLU A 112 9.54 -14.97 -28.13
CA GLU A 112 8.61 -15.04 -29.28
C GLU A 112 8.49 -13.71 -30.03
N MET A 113 8.53 -12.57 -29.33
CA MET A 113 8.59 -11.23 -29.93
C MET A 113 9.96 -10.90 -30.52
N GLY A 114 10.89 -11.85 -30.60
CA GLY A 114 12.19 -11.70 -31.23
C GLY A 114 13.27 -11.05 -30.36
N GLY A 115 13.04 -10.93 -29.06
CA GLY A 115 13.99 -10.44 -28.09
C GLY A 115 14.41 -8.98 -28.31
N ILE A 116 15.55 -8.61 -27.72
CA ILE A 116 16.15 -7.28 -27.90
C ILE A 116 16.54 -7.05 -29.36
N GLU A 117 17.02 -8.08 -30.05
CA GLU A 117 17.46 -7.99 -31.45
C GLU A 117 16.33 -7.59 -32.41
N HIS A 118 15.11 -8.10 -32.22
CA HIS A 118 13.97 -7.69 -33.05
C HIS A 118 13.52 -6.26 -32.74
N VAL A 119 13.57 -5.84 -31.47
CA VAL A 119 13.27 -4.45 -31.09
C VAL A 119 14.31 -3.49 -31.67
N GLU A 120 15.59 -3.82 -31.59
CA GLU A 120 16.68 -3.04 -32.19
C GLU A 120 16.54 -2.97 -33.72
N LYS A 121 16.22 -4.09 -34.37
CA LYS A 121 15.97 -4.13 -35.81
C LYS A 121 14.76 -3.28 -36.20
N LEU A 122 13.65 -3.35 -35.46
CA LEU A 122 12.45 -2.55 -35.72
C LEU A 122 12.72 -1.05 -35.55
N MET A 123 13.51 -0.66 -34.55
CA MET A 123 13.93 0.74 -34.38
C MET A 123 14.82 1.21 -35.52
N GLY A 124 15.75 0.37 -36.00
CA GLY A 124 16.56 0.65 -37.17
C GLY A 124 15.72 0.82 -38.45
N GLU A 125 14.83 -0.13 -38.73
CA GLU A 125 13.92 -0.07 -39.88
C GLU A 125 12.98 1.15 -39.83
N THR A 126 12.55 1.56 -38.63
CA THR A 126 11.74 2.77 -38.45
C THR A 126 12.55 4.04 -38.71
N ALA A 127 13.79 4.11 -38.23
CA ALA A 127 14.68 5.24 -38.49
C ALA A 127 14.99 5.37 -39.99
N ASP A 128 15.28 4.24 -40.65
CA ASP A 128 15.53 4.20 -42.10
C ASP A 128 14.28 4.58 -42.90
N ALA A 129 13.08 4.15 -42.48
CA ALA A 129 11.83 4.53 -43.12
C ALA A 129 11.52 6.03 -42.98
N ILE A 130 11.83 6.62 -41.81
CA ILE A 130 11.71 8.08 -41.59
C ILE A 130 12.70 8.83 -42.48
N ALA A 131 13.95 8.38 -42.54
CA ALA A 131 14.97 8.98 -43.40
C ALA A 131 14.59 8.89 -44.88
N TYR A 132 14.08 7.74 -45.33
CA TYR A 132 13.56 7.57 -46.69
C TYR A 132 12.35 8.46 -46.96
N GLN A 133 11.42 8.59 -45.99
CA GLN A 133 10.30 9.50 -46.12
C GLN A 133 10.76 10.95 -46.23
N GLN A 134 11.78 11.36 -45.47
CA GLN A 134 12.39 12.69 -45.56
C GLN A 134 13.05 12.88 -46.92
N GLU A 135 13.85 11.92 -47.40
CA GLU A 135 14.47 11.98 -48.72
C GLU A 135 13.43 12.05 -49.85
N VAL A 136 12.36 11.25 -49.76
CA VAL A 136 11.23 11.33 -50.69
C VAL A 136 10.51 12.67 -50.56
N SER A 137 10.33 13.20 -49.35
CA SER A 137 9.74 14.52 -49.14
C SER A 137 10.64 15.64 -49.68
N ASP A 138 11.96 15.50 -49.64
CA ASP A 138 12.92 16.44 -50.22
C ASP A 138 12.98 16.33 -51.75
N MET A 139 12.71 15.13 -52.29
CA MET A 139 12.64 14.89 -53.75
C MET A 139 11.28 15.27 -54.35
N LEU A 140 10.16 15.01 -53.66
CA LEU A 140 8.79 15.36 -54.09
C LEU A 140 8.41 16.78 -53.69
N GLY A 141 8.87 17.22 -52.53
CA GLY A 141 8.82 18.60 -52.08
C GLY A 141 9.81 19.39 -52.90
N GLY A 142 9.38 19.77 -54.10
CA GLY A 142 10.01 20.85 -54.83
C GLY A 142 10.25 21.97 -53.82
N LYS A 143 11.52 22.37 -53.69
CA LYS A 143 11.94 23.46 -52.80
C LYS A 143 10.92 24.59 -52.98
N ILE A 144 10.14 24.89 -51.93
CA ILE A 144 9.31 26.08 -51.89
C ILE A 144 10.27 27.21 -52.26
N THR A 145 9.99 27.91 -53.37
CA THR A 145 10.89 28.99 -53.76
C THR A 145 10.75 30.08 -52.71
N ALA A 146 11.79 30.91 -52.50
CA ALA A 146 11.69 32.00 -51.52
C ALA A 146 10.47 32.91 -51.75
N GLN A 147 9.96 32.94 -52.98
CA GLN A 147 8.77 33.68 -53.39
C GLN A 147 7.46 32.97 -53.01
N ASP A 148 7.42 31.64 -53.08
CA ASP A 148 6.29 30.84 -52.56
C ASP A 148 6.26 30.86 -51.01
N GLU A 149 7.44 30.92 -50.38
CA GLU A 149 7.59 31.08 -48.92
C GLU A 149 7.05 32.45 -48.46
N GLU A 150 7.38 33.52 -49.20
CA GLU A 150 6.87 34.88 -48.96
C GLU A 150 5.34 34.96 -49.16
N GLU A 151 4.79 34.30 -50.20
CA GLU A 151 3.33 34.29 -50.44
C GLU A 151 2.57 33.51 -49.35
N VAL A 152 3.16 32.42 -48.83
CA VAL A 152 2.60 31.67 -47.69
C VAL A 152 2.71 32.46 -46.38
N GLU A 153 3.81 33.18 -46.14
CA GLU A 153 3.96 34.06 -44.98
C GLU A 153 2.95 35.22 -45.01
N ASP A 154 2.70 35.80 -46.19
CA ASP A 154 1.68 36.84 -46.39
C ASP A 154 0.26 36.29 -46.15
N GLU A 155 -0.07 35.10 -46.65
CA GLU A 155 -1.36 34.44 -46.38
C GLU A 155 -1.54 34.13 -44.88
N LEU A 156 -0.47 33.69 -44.21
CA LEU A 156 -0.47 33.45 -42.77
C LEU A 156 -0.73 34.75 -41.99
N ALA A 157 -0.03 35.84 -42.35
CA ALA A 157 -0.22 37.15 -41.73
C ALA A 157 -1.64 37.69 -41.94
N ALA A 158 -2.23 37.46 -43.12
CA ALA A 158 -3.62 37.83 -43.40
C ALA A 158 -4.62 37.04 -42.54
N LEU A 159 -4.41 35.73 -42.36
CA LEU A 159 -5.23 34.89 -41.48
C LEU A 159 -5.09 35.30 -40.01
N GLU A 160 -3.87 35.60 -39.56
CA GLU A 160 -3.62 36.10 -38.21
C GLU A 160 -4.30 37.46 -37.97
N ALA A 161 -4.27 38.37 -38.96
CA ALA A 161 -4.96 39.65 -38.90
C ALA A 161 -6.50 39.50 -38.90
N GLU A 162 -7.05 38.51 -39.61
CA GLU A 162 -8.48 38.21 -39.59
C GLU A 162 -8.93 37.65 -38.22
N VAL A 163 -8.10 36.79 -37.61
CA VAL A 163 -8.32 36.24 -36.26
C VAL A 163 -8.15 37.33 -35.19
N ALA A 164 -7.16 38.21 -35.33
CA ALA A 164 -6.92 39.35 -34.43
C ALA A 164 -8.01 40.44 -34.58
N GLY A 165 -8.47 40.71 -35.80
CA GLY A 165 -9.59 41.62 -36.08
C GLY A 165 -10.91 41.15 -35.48
N LYS A 166 -11.13 39.84 -35.41
CA LYS A 166 -12.27 39.23 -34.69
C LYS A 166 -12.15 39.30 -33.17
N THR A 167 -10.98 39.59 -32.61
CA THR A 167 -10.77 39.76 -31.15
C THR A 167 -10.73 41.22 -30.68
N ALA A 168 -10.81 42.22 -31.57
CA ALA A 168 -10.66 43.64 -31.23
C ALA A 168 -11.98 44.42 -30.97
N VAL A 169 -13.17 43.80 -31.07
CA VAL A 169 -14.44 44.48 -30.70
C VAL A 169 -15.31 43.57 -29.84
N LEU A 170 -15.01 43.51 -28.55
CA LEU A 170 -16.01 43.17 -27.54
C LEU A 170 -16.63 44.50 -27.04
N PRO A 171 -17.95 44.70 -27.12
CA PRO A 171 -18.59 45.93 -26.68
C PRO A 171 -18.45 46.11 -25.17
N ASN A 172 -18.12 47.33 -24.73
CA ASN A 172 -18.03 47.70 -23.32
C ASN A 172 -19.41 47.56 -22.66
N VAL A 173 -19.52 46.63 -21.71
CA VAL A 173 -20.73 46.48 -20.90
C VAL A 173 -20.80 47.68 -19.94
N PRO A 174 -21.88 48.49 -19.91
CA PRO A 174 -21.99 49.61 -18.98
C PRO A 174 -22.49 49.11 -17.63
N ASP A 175 -21.63 49.14 -16.60
CA ASP A 175 -22.05 48.89 -15.22
C ASP A 175 -21.76 50.10 -14.32
N SER A 176 -22.79 50.93 -14.21
CA SER A 176 -23.00 52.01 -13.25
C SER A 176 -22.67 51.61 -11.81
N ARG A 177 -21.96 52.48 -11.07
CA ARG A 177 -21.79 52.36 -9.61
C ARG A 177 -23.16 52.40 -8.92
N LEU A 178 -23.57 51.27 -8.34
CA LEU A 178 -24.65 51.18 -7.37
C LEU A 178 -24.08 51.01 -5.95
N PRO A 179 -24.79 51.49 -4.90
CA PRO A 179 -24.19 51.87 -3.63
C PRO A 179 -23.73 50.67 -2.78
N VAL A 180 -22.62 50.87 -2.05
CA VAL A 180 -22.07 49.94 -1.06
C VAL A 180 -23.05 49.77 0.10
N HIS A 181 -23.45 48.52 0.37
CA HIS A 181 -24.15 48.16 1.61
C HIS A 181 -23.27 47.21 2.43
N GLU A 182 -22.69 47.72 3.53
CA GLU A 182 -22.00 46.92 4.54
C GLU A 182 -22.99 46.06 5.32
N ARG A 183 -22.77 44.73 5.37
CA ARG A 183 -23.06 43.86 6.53
C ARG A 183 -22.65 42.39 6.30
N PRO A 184 -22.57 41.55 7.35
CA PRO A 184 -21.59 41.49 8.45
C PRO A 184 -20.80 40.15 8.43
N GLU A 185 -19.89 40.02 9.39
CA GLU A 185 -19.15 38.80 9.76
C GLU A 185 -20.03 37.56 9.99
N GLY A 186 -19.55 36.38 9.59
CA GLY A 186 -20.09 35.10 10.07
C GLY A 186 -19.70 33.87 9.24
N VAL A 187 -19.00 32.94 9.90
CA VAL A 187 -18.83 31.49 9.64
C VAL A 187 -18.05 31.05 8.38
N SER A 188 -16.81 30.58 8.55
CA SER A 188 -16.39 29.14 8.61
C SER A 188 -16.24 28.56 7.19
N GLU A 189 -15.14 27.96 6.73
CA GLU A 189 -14.26 26.99 7.40
C GLU A 189 -12.99 26.73 6.55
N ALA A 190 -11.83 26.77 7.22
CA ALA A 190 -10.60 25.98 7.07
C ALA A 190 -9.87 25.79 5.70
N GLU A 191 -8.64 26.33 5.67
CA GLU A 191 -7.52 26.03 4.77
C GLU A 191 -6.99 24.58 4.90
N PRO A 192 -6.41 23.97 3.83
CA PRO A 192 -5.63 22.74 3.97
C PRO A 192 -4.23 23.04 4.54
N ALA A 193 -3.92 22.36 5.64
CA ALA A 193 -2.70 22.48 6.42
C ALA A 193 -1.42 22.06 5.67
N LYS A 194 -0.38 22.92 5.71
CA LYS A 194 1.01 22.58 5.38
C LYS A 194 1.63 21.75 6.50
N GLN A 195 2.22 20.60 6.15
CA GLN A 195 3.00 19.77 7.06
C GLN A 195 4.31 20.47 7.48
N PRO A 196 4.72 20.38 8.76
CA PRO A 196 5.99 20.93 9.22
C PRO A 196 7.16 19.96 9.01
N GLU A 197 8.23 20.44 8.39
CA GLU A 197 9.53 19.78 8.33
C GLU A 197 10.11 19.63 9.75
N ARG A 198 10.36 18.38 10.15
CA ARG A 198 11.04 18.05 11.40
C ARG A 198 12.54 18.27 11.27
N THR A 199 13.00 19.37 11.84
CA THR A 199 14.20 19.52 12.67
C THR A 199 15.16 18.33 12.73
N ALA A 200 16.34 18.47 12.12
CA ALA A 200 17.55 17.82 12.57
C ALA A 200 18.37 18.83 13.38
N MET A 201 18.25 18.77 14.71
CA MET A 201 19.30 19.26 15.61
C MET A 201 20.19 18.09 15.96
N LEU A 202 21.46 18.18 15.60
CA LEU A 202 22.54 17.51 16.32
C LEU A 202 23.64 18.53 16.54
N ALA A 203 23.79 18.91 17.81
CA ALA A 203 24.91 19.64 18.35
C ALA A 203 26.14 18.72 18.40
N SER A 204 27.29 19.28 18.04
CA SER A 204 28.56 19.19 18.79
C SER A 204 29.62 20.06 18.13
#